data_AF-A0A7X6XLT4-F1
#
_entry.id   AF-A0A7X6XLT4-F1
#
_cell.length_a   1.000
_cell.length_b   1.000
_cell.length_c   1.000
_cell.angle_alpha   90.00
_cell.angle_beta   90.00
_cell.angle_gamma   90.00
#
_symmetry.space_group_name_H-M   'P 1'
#
loop_
_entity.id
_entity.type
_entity.pdbx_description
1 polymer ?
#
loop_
_entity_poly.entity_id
_entity_poly.type
_entity_poly.pdbx_seq_one_letter_code
_entity_poly.pdbx_strand_id
1 'polypeptide(L)'
;MDAQQAAEKADRLLTLANVYRMRGNTAEAARTCQEALAADPDNAVAHELMGDLQAAQGQLDSAMAHYRQAFTLDPRPGTEEKIALLALRIDQEKRLGPGAGGSGLPTASRKHLNPSLACLLSMLFPGLGQFYNGEYRKGLPLVVIWLVLLYNLYYLMGALFGPLLGMDDRAAIPGFAWVIGLVQVGVMVYSLVDASLSAVAINRGETPGKKSGWEI
;
A
#
# COMPACT_ATOMS: atom_id res chain seq x y z
N MET A 1 29.04 29.73 -23.98
CA MET A 1 28.45 28.56 -24.66
C MET A 1 28.69 27.28 -23.87
N ASP A 2 29.85 27.13 -23.24
CA ASP A 2 30.22 25.91 -22.50
C ASP A 2 29.34 25.58 -21.29
N ALA A 3 28.93 26.58 -20.49
CA ALA A 3 28.10 26.37 -19.31
C ALA A 3 26.67 25.88 -19.65
N GLN A 4 26.08 26.38 -20.75
CA GLN A 4 24.77 25.90 -21.21
C GLN A 4 24.82 24.47 -21.76
N GLN A 5 25.91 24.12 -22.47
CA GLN A 5 26.10 22.75 -22.94
C GLN A 5 26.35 21.77 -21.79
N ALA A 6 27.08 22.21 -20.75
CA ALA A 6 27.31 21.43 -19.54
C ALA A 6 26.00 21.16 -18.78
N ALA A 7 25.16 22.19 -18.59
CA ALA A 7 23.84 22.06 -17.97
C ALA A 7 22.91 21.13 -18.77
N GLU A 8 22.84 21.30 -20.10
CA GLU A 8 22.01 20.44 -20.96
C GLU A 8 22.49 18.97 -20.97
N LYS A 9 23.81 18.75 -20.84
CA LYS A 9 24.37 17.42 -20.67
C LYS A 9 23.98 16.84 -19.30
N ALA A 10 24.06 17.62 -18.23
CA ALA A 10 23.64 17.20 -16.91
C ALA A 10 22.16 16.81 -16.86
N ASP A 11 21.27 17.62 -17.43
CA ASP A 11 19.83 17.34 -17.47
C ASP A 11 19.48 16.04 -18.21
N ARG A 12 20.18 15.78 -19.33
CA ARG A 12 20.05 14.51 -20.06
C ARG A 12 20.51 13.32 -19.20
N LEU A 13 21.64 13.45 -18.50
CA LEU A 13 22.13 12.41 -17.60
C LEU A 13 21.17 12.21 -16.42
N LEU A 14 20.56 13.26 -15.88
CA LEU A 14 19.57 13.15 -14.80
C LEU A 14 18.30 12.42 -15.23
N THR A 15 17.83 12.70 -16.45
CA THR A 15 16.69 11.97 -17.01
C THR A 15 17.00 10.47 -17.08
N LEU A 16 18.20 10.11 -17.54
CA LEU A 16 18.65 8.71 -17.60
C LEU A 16 18.82 8.09 -16.21
N ALA A 17 19.44 8.80 -15.27
CA ALA A 17 19.59 8.35 -13.88
C ALA A 17 18.22 8.06 -13.23
N ASN A 18 17.22 8.90 -13.50
CA ASN A 18 15.87 8.71 -13.00
C ASN A 18 15.20 7.47 -13.63
N VAL A 19 15.43 7.21 -14.93
CA VAL A 19 14.96 5.97 -15.58
C VAL A 19 15.59 4.73 -14.93
N TYR A 20 16.91 4.74 -14.67
CA TYR A 20 17.56 3.64 -13.95
C TYR A 20 17.00 3.46 -12.54
N ARG A 21 16.77 4.55 -11.82
CA ARG A 21 16.12 4.53 -10.49
C ARG A 21 14.75 3.87 -10.55
N MET A 22 13.91 4.26 -11.51
CA MET A 22 12.56 3.68 -11.68
C MET A 22 12.58 2.20 -12.03
N ARG A 23 13.65 1.73 -12.70
CA ARG A 23 13.86 0.30 -13.00
C ARG A 23 14.45 -0.50 -11.84
N GLY A 24 14.80 0.15 -10.72
CA GLY A 24 15.45 -0.48 -9.57
C GLY A 24 16.96 -0.65 -9.72
N ASN A 25 17.56 -0.13 -10.79
CA ASN A 25 19.00 -0.19 -11.04
C ASN A 25 19.70 0.95 -10.28
N THR A 26 19.78 0.84 -8.96
CA THR A 26 20.27 1.91 -8.07
C THR A 26 21.76 2.24 -8.28
N ALA A 27 22.59 1.25 -8.64
CA ALA A 27 24.01 1.45 -8.85
C ALA A 27 24.28 2.28 -10.11
N GLU A 28 23.62 1.94 -11.22
CA GLU A 28 23.69 2.69 -12.47
C GLU A 28 23.09 4.09 -12.30
N ALA A 29 21.97 4.22 -11.59
CA ALA A 29 21.39 5.52 -11.27
C ALA A 29 22.38 6.41 -10.52
N ALA A 30 23.08 5.88 -9.50
CA ALA A 30 24.07 6.65 -8.74
C ALA A 30 25.26 7.07 -9.60
N ARG A 31 25.77 6.17 -10.45
CA ARG A 31 26.87 6.48 -11.37
C ARG A 31 26.48 7.57 -12.37
N THR A 32 25.31 7.44 -13.00
CA THR A 32 24.83 8.45 -13.95
C THR A 32 24.56 9.80 -13.26
N CYS A 33 24.08 9.77 -12.01
CA CYS A 33 23.90 10.99 -11.22
C CYS A 33 25.23 11.67 -10.86
N GLN A 34 26.28 10.90 -10.59
CA GLN A 34 27.65 11.43 -10.40
C GLN A 34 28.20 12.05 -11.68
N GLU A 35 27.96 11.42 -12.84
CA GLU A 35 28.34 11.99 -14.14
C GLU A 35 27.59 13.30 -14.42
N ALA A 36 26.33 13.42 -14.00
CA ALA A 36 25.58 14.67 -14.07
C ALA A 36 26.19 15.75 -13.17
N LEU A 37 26.52 15.43 -11.91
CA LEU A 37 27.20 16.35 -10.99
C LEU A 37 28.61 16.74 -11.44
N ALA A 38 29.30 15.87 -12.19
CA ALA A 38 30.60 16.21 -12.77
C ALA A 38 30.48 17.19 -13.95
N ALA A 39 29.36 17.17 -14.67
CA ALA A 39 29.06 18.13 -15.73
C ALA A 39 28.55 19.47 -15.16
N ASP A 40 27.69 19.41 -14.15
CA ASP A 40 27.11 20.57 -13.47
C ASP A 40 27.09 20.33 -11.94
N PRO A 41 28.13 20.78 -11.22
CA PRO A 41 28.24 20.59 -9.78
C PRO A 41 27.15 21.31 -8.97
N ASP A 42 26.54 22.36 -9.53
CA ASP A 42 25.56 23.19 -8.85
C ASP A 42 24.12 22.80 -9.24
N ASN A 43 23.93 21.60 -9.79
CA ASN A 43 22.62 21.11 -10.19
C ASN A 43 21.82 20.60 -8.98
N ALA A 44 20.83 21.38 -8.54
CA ALA A 44 19.99 21.04 -7.39
C ALA A 44 19.25 19.70 -7.56
N VAL A 45 18.79 19.38 -8.78
CA VAL A 45 18.04 18.14 -9.07
C VAL A 45 18.96 16.92 -8.99
N ALA A 46 20.22 17.06 -9.41
CA ALA A 46 21.22 16.02 -9.29
C ALA A 46 21.54 15.69 -7.83
N HIS A 47 21.70 16.73 -7.00
CA HIS A 47 21.88 16.55 -5.56
C HIS A 47 20.65 15.90 -4.92
N GLU A 48 19.44 16.32 -5.28
CA GLU A 48 18.22 15.71 -4.76
C GLU A 48 18.11 14.22 -5.13
N LEU A 49 18.38 13.85 -6.38
CA LEU A 49 18.34 12.47 -6.85
C LEU A 49 19.41 11.60 -6.19
N MET A 50 20.62 12.13 -5.98
CA MET A 50 21.68 11.43 -5.25
C MET A 50 21.29 11.21 -3.78
N GLY A 51 20.65 12.21 -3.15
CA GLY A 51 20.08 12.09 -1.82
C GLY A 51 19.00 11.00 -1.74
N ASP A 52 18.10 10.93 -2.72
CA ASP A 52 17.07 9.88 -2.81
C ASP A 52 17.70 8.48 -2.89
N LEU A 53 18.74 8.32 -3.73
CA LEU A 53 19.43 7.05 -3.94
C LEU A 53 20.18 6.60 -2.67
N GLN A 54 20.86 7.51 -1.99
CA GLN A 54 21.58 7.20 -0.74
C GLN A 54 20.62 6.93 0.43
N ALA A 55 19.51 7.67 0.53
CA ALA A 55 18.48 7.44 1.54
C ALA A 55 17.82 6.07 1.37
N ALA A 56 17.63 5.60 0.12
CA ALA A 56 17.16 4.26 -0.18
C ALA A 56 18.16 3.17 0.24
N GLN A 57 19.47 3.46 0.19
CA GLN A 57 20.55 2.56 0.63
C GLN A 57 20.80 2.63 2.15
N GLY A 58 20.06 3.45 2.90
CA GLY A 58 20.24 3.63 4.35
C GLY A 58 21.42 4.53 4.73
N GLN A 59 22.07 5.18 3.76
CA GLN A 59 23.17 6.11 4.01
C GLN A 59 22.62 7.50 4.35
N LEU A 60 21.98 7.62 5.53
CA LEU A 60 21.21 8.79 5.91
C LEU A 60 22.06 10.06 6.03
N ASP A 61 23.27 9.96 6.60
CA ASP A 61 24.15 11.12 6.75
C ASP A 61 24.61 11.68 5.39
N SER A 62 24.97 10.81 4.46
CA SER A 62 25.33 11.21 3.09
C SER A 62 24.16 11.81 2.34
N ALA A 63 22.97 11.20 2.46
CA ALA A 63 21.75 11.72 1.85
C ALA A 63 21.39 13.12 2.39
N MET A 64 21.56 13.34 3.70
CA MET A 64 21.34 14.65 4.32
C MET A 64 22.24 15.73 3.72
N ALA A 65 23.52 15.40 3.47
CA ALA A 65 24.47 16.35 2.88
C ALA A 65 24.02 16.78 1.48
N HIS A 66 23.60 15.82 0.63
CA HIS A 66 23.12 16.14 -0.71
C HIS A 66 21.79 16.89 -0.71
N TYR A 67 20.83 16.54 0.15
CA TYR A 67 19.59 17.33 0.23
C TYR A 67 19.84 18.77 0.70
N ARG A 68 20.78 18.98 1.63
CA ARG A 68 21.16 20.34 2.04
C ARG A 68 21.80 21.13 0.90
N GLN A 69 22.67 20.51 0.11
CA GLN A 69 23.20 21.14 -1.11
C GLN A 69 22.08 21.47 -2.09
N ALA A 70 21.20 20.52 -2.40
CA ALA A 70 20.04 20.76 -3.26
C ALA A 70 19.19 21.93 -2.77
N PHE A 71 18.90 21.99 -1.47
CA PHE A 71 18.12 23.07 -0.86
C PHE A 71 18.84 24.42 -0.86
N THR A 72 20.17 24.43 -0.73
CA THR A 72 20.96 25.67 -0.79
C THR A 72 20.98 26.24 -2.20
N LEU A 73 21.01 25.37 -3.21
CA LEU A 73 21.02 25.73 -4.63
C LEU A 73 19.62 26.16 -5.11
N ASP A 74 18.59 25.40 -4.73
CA ASP A 74 17.19 25.69 -5.06
C ASP A 74 16.26 25.28 -3.90
N PRO A 75 15.81 26.26 -3.08
CA PRO A 75 14.89 26.02 -1.98
C PRO A 75 13.50 25.60 -2.50
N ARG A 76 13.28 24.30 -2.62
CA ARG A 76 11.98 23.72 -3.00
C ARG A 76 11.26 23.11 -1.79
N PRO A 77 9.93 23.23 -1.69
CA PRO A 77 9.14 22.62 -0.61
C PRO A 77 9.36 21.10 -0.49
N GLY A 78 9.50 20.41 -1.63
CA GLY A 78 9.73 18.96 -1.65
C GLY A 78 11.08 18.55 -1.04
N THR A 79 12.13 19.35 -1.25
CA THR A 79 13.46 19.10 -0.67
C THR A 79 13.46 19.36 0.83
N GLU A 80 12.76 20.40 1.29
CA GLU A 80 12.58 20.69 2.72
C GLU A 80 11.87 19.54 3.44
N GLU A 81 10.79 19.00 2.88
CA GLU A 81 10.06 17.85 3.43
C GLU A 81 10.99 16.63 3.55
N LYS A 82 11.80 16.35 2.53
CA LYS A 82 12.78 15.26 2.54
C LYS A 82 13.84 15.44 3.63
N ILE A 83 14.35 16.66 3.83
CA ILE A 83 15.30 16.98 4.90
C ILE A 83 14.67 16.74 6.28
N ALA A 84 13.46 17.26 6.50
CA ALA A 84 12.75 17.12 7.77
C ALA A 84 12.51 15.64 8.10
N LEU A 85 12.04 14.86 7.12
CA LEU A 85 11.82 13.43 7.27
C LEU A 85 13.11 12.66 7.59
N LEU A 86 14.20 12.98 6.89
CA LEU A 86 15.48 12.31 7.11
C LEU A 86 16.07 12.64 8.49
N ALA A 87 15.90 13.88 8.96
CA ALA A 87 16.33 14.30 10.29
C ALA A 87 15.61 13.52 11.40
N LEU A 88 14.30 13.29 11.25
CA LEU A 88 13.54 12.45 12.17
C LEU A 88 14.06 11.01 12.20
N ARG A 89 14.41 10.45 11.04
CA ARG A 89 14.93 9.07 10.95
C ARG A 89 16.31 8.93 11.63
N ILE A 90 17.19 9.90 11.43
CA ILE A 90 18.51 9.93 12.10
C ILE A 90 18.34 10.02 13.63
N ASP A 91 17.40 10.85 14.12
CA ASP A 91 17.10 10.93 15.56
C ASP A 91 16.55 9.60 16.10
N GLN A 92 15.66 8.94 15.35
CA GLN A 92 15.15 7.62 15.73
C GLN A 92 16.25 6.56 15.75
N GLU A 93 17.15 6.53 14.77
CA GLU A 93 18.26 5.56 14.75
C GLU A 93 19.23 5.78 15.91
N LYS A 94 19.48 7.04 16.30
CA LYS A 94 20.25 7.35 17.51
C LYS A 94 19.58 6.87 18.80
N ARG A 95 18.25 6.96 18.89
CA ARG A 95 17.48 6.51 20.05
C ARG A 95 17.37 4.99 20.14
N LEU A 96 17.26 4.31 19.00
CA LEU A 96 16.99 2.87 18.91
C LEU A 96 18.25 2.02 18.72
N GLY A 97 19.40 2.67 18.49
CA GLY A 97 20.69 2.03 18.26
C GLY A 97 20.93 1.71 16.77
N PRO A 98 22.21 1.68 16.35
CA PRO A 98 22.58 1.41 14.96
C PRO A 98 22.13 0.00 14.55
N GLY A 99 21.26 -0.09 13.55
CA GLY A 99 20.72 -1.36 13.04
C GLY A 99 19.19 -1.51 13.09
N ALA A 100 18.47 -0.63 13.79
CA ALA A 100 17.00 -0.63 13.80
C ALA A 100 16.37 -0.01 12.52
N GLY A 101 17.17 0.70 11.71
CA GLY A 101 16.72 1.57 10.61
C GLY A 101 16.81 1.00 9.19
N GLY A 102 16.95 -0.32 9.01
CA GLY A 102 17.18 -0.97 7.70
C GLY A 102 15.97 -1.07 6.76
N SER A 103 14.82 -0.48 7.06
CA SER A 103 13.69 -0.42 6.13
C SER A 103 13.68 0.93 5.40
N GLY A 104 13.79 0.89 4.08
CA GLY A 104 13.80 2.05 3.17
C GLY A 104 12.68 3.06 3.42
N LEU A 105 12.81 4.22 2.75
CA LEU A 105 11.86 5.35 2.64
C LEU A 105 10.43 5.04 3.14
N PRO A 106 9.74 5.99 3.80
CA PRO A 106 8.31 5.84 4.06
C PRO A 106 7.54 5.89 2.73
N THR A 107 7.53 4.77 2.01
CA THR A 107 6.57 4.52 0.96
C THR A 107 5.24 4.39 1.66
N ALA A 108 4.44 5.46 1.57
CA ALA A 108 3.05 5.55 2.00
C ALA A 108 2.83 5.11 3.46
N SER A 109 2.64 6.09 4.36
CA SER A 109 2.00 5.95 5.69
C SER A 109 1.55 4.51 5.96
N ARG A 110 2.42 3.68 6.58
CA ARG A 110 2.15 2.25 6.76
C ARG A 110 0.81 2.15 7.49
N LYS A 111 -0.25 1.83 6.75
CA LYS A 111 -1.59 1.68 7.30
C LYS A 111 -1.53 0.43 8.16
N HIS A 112 -1.22 0.59 9.43
CA HIS A 112 -1.24 -0.50 10.40
C HIS A 112 -2.72 -0.84 10.63
N LEU A 113 -3.18 -1.90 9.97
CA LEU A 113 -4.57 -2.33 10.03
C LEU A 113 -4.71 -3.27 11.23
N ASN A 114 -5.75 -3.09 12.02
CA ASN A 114 -6.03 -4.01 13.13
C ASN A 114 -6.75 -5.25 12.57
N PRO A 115 -6.13 -6.45 12.61
CA PRO A 115 -6.75 -7.65 12.04
C PRO A 115 -8.06 -8.01 12.74
N SER A 116 -8.15 -7.76 14.05
CA SER A 116 -9.38 -7.95 14.82
C SER A 116 -10.49 -7.00 14.37
N LEU A 117 -10.17 -5.77 13.97
CA LEU A 117 -11.17 -4.83 13.45
C LEU A 117 -11.64 -5.24 12.05
N ALA A 118 -10.73 -5.69 11.19
CA ALA A 118 -11.07 -6.25 9.88
C ALA A 118 -11.99 -7.48 10.02
N CYS A 119 -11.69 -8.34 10.99
CA CYS A 119 -12.49 -9.51 11.36
C CYS A 119 -13.89 -9.11 11.85
N LEU A 120 -13.99 -8.15 12.78
CA LEU A 120 -15.27 -7.64 13.27
C LEU A 120 -16.10 -7.01 12.14
N LEU A 121 -15.48 -6.25 11.24
CA LEU A 121 -16.16 -5.65 10.09
C LEU A 121 -16.69 -6.72 9.13
N SER A 122 -15.90 -7.76 8.82
CA SER A 122 -16.37 -8.91 8.04
C SER A 122 -17.45 -9.71 8.74
N MET A 123 -17.41 -9.81 10.08
CA MET A 123 -18.42 -10.50 10.88
C MET A 123 -19.75 -9.75 10.89
N LEU A 124 -19.73 -8.42 10.90
CA LEU A 124 -20.92 -7.59 10.83
C LEU A 124 -21.56 -7.66 9.43
N PHE A 125 -20.72 -7.62 8.39
CA PHE A 125 -21.17 -7.63 7.00
C PHE A 125 -20.07 -8.16 6.07
N PRO A 126 -20.27 -9.34 5.45
CA PRO A 126 -19.30 -9.89 4.50
C PRO A 126 -18.93 -8.90 3.40
N GLY A 127 -17.63 -8.74 3.19
CA GLY A 127 -17.05 -7.73 2.29
C GLY A 127 -16.56 -6.45 2.98
N LEU A 128 -17.13 -5.99 4.10
CA LEU A 128 -16.68 -4.75 4.76
C LEU A 128 -15.23 -4.83 5.27
N GLY A 129 -14.78 -5.99 5.74
CA GLY A 129 -13.38 -6.18 6.14
C GLY A 129 -12.40 -6.07 4.95
N GLN A 130 -12.83 -6.46 3.74
CA GLN A 130 -12.03 -6.27 2.53
C GLN A 130 -12.01 -4.81 2.07
N PHE A 131 -13.10 -4.05 2.27
CA PHE A 131 -13.11 -2.59 2.09
C PHE A 131 -12.15 -1.89 3.07
N TYR A 132 -12.11 -2.32 4.32
CA TYR A 132 -11.16 -1.80 5.32
C TYR A 132 -9.70 -2.03 4.92
N ASN A 133 -9.43 -3.20 4.33
CA ASN A 133 -8.12 -3.57 3.78
C ASN A 133 -7.80 -2.92 2.42
N GLY A 134 -8.75 -2.21 1.79
CA GLY A 134 -8.59 -1.59 0.48
C GLY A 134 -8.72 -2.54 -0.73
N GLU A 135 -9.17 -3.77 -0.53
CA GLU A 135 -9.34 -4.81 -1.56
C GLU A 135 -10.72 -4.76 -2.22
N TYR A 136 -11.06 -3.64 -2.87
CA TYR A 136 -12.40 -3.40 -3.46
C TYR A 136 -12.84 -4.45 -4.50
N ARG A 137 -11.87 -4.98 -5.28
CA ARG A 137 -12.15 -5.96 -6.34
C ARG A 137 -12.73 -7.26 -5.80
N LYS A 138 -12.35 -7.65 -4.59
CA LYS A 138 -12.89 -8.82 -3.91
C LYS A 138 -14.10 -8.45 -3.04
N GLY A 139 -14.07 -7.28 -2.40
CA GLY A 139 -15.10 -6.87 -1.46
C GLY A 139 -16.46 -6.64 -2.12
N LEU A 140 -16.47 -6.01 -3.31
CA LEU A 140 -17.70 -5.69 -4.03
C LEU A 140 -18.53 -6.93 -4.40
N PRO A 141 -17.99 -7.98 -5.07
CA PRO A 141 -18.78 -9.18 -5.37
C PRO A 141 -19.26 -9.90 -4.11
N LEU A 142 -18.46 -9.91 -3.03
CA LEU A 142 -18.87 -10.46 -1.74
C LEU A 142 -20.10 -9.75 -1.15
N VAL A 143 -20.10 -8.41 -1.19
CA VAL A 143 -21.27 -7.61 -0.76
C VAL A 143 -22.50 -7.90 -1.62
N VAL A 144 -22.34 -7.97 -2.94
CA VAL A 144 -23.46 -8.24 -3.87
C VAL A 144 -24.05 -9.63 -3.61
N ILE A 145 -23.20 -10.66 -3.51
CA ILE A 145 -23.63 -12.03 -3.19
C ILE A 145 -24.33 -12.04 -1.82
N TRP A 146 -23.78 -11.35 -0.83
CA TRP A 146 -24.38 -11.26 0.49
C TRP A 146 -25.76 -10.61 0.49
N LEU A 147 -25.97 -9.54 -0.27
CA LEU A 147 -27.28 -8.89 -0.40
C LEU A 147 -28.32 -9.81 -1.06
N VAL A 148 -27.93 -10.56 -2.09
CA VAL A 148 -28.79 -11.55 -2.74
C VAL A 148 -29.16 -12.66 -1.74
N LEU A 149 -28.19 -13.16 -0.98
CA LEU A 149 -28.42 -14.18 0.05
C LEU A 149 -29.30 -13.64 1.19
N LEU A 150 -29.07 -12.41 1.64
CA LEU A 150 -29.88 -11.76 2.69
C LEU A 150 -31.34 -11.57 2.26
N TYR A 151 -31.56 -11.17 1.00
CA TYR A 151 -32.89 -11.08 0.42
C TYR A 151 -33.57 -12.46 0.43
N ASN A 152 -32.89 -13.52 -0.01
CA ASN A 152 -33.44 -14.88 0.04
C ASN A 152 -33.69 -15.39 1.48
N LEU A 153 -32.79 -15.06 2.43
CA LEU A 153 -32.93 -15.42 3.84
C LEU A 153 -34.14 -14.72 4.48
N TYR A 154 -34.43 -13.47 4.12
CA TYR A 154 -35.65 -12.78 4.57
C TYR A 154 -36.92 -13.52 4.17
N TYR A 155 -37.02 -14.00 2.91
CA TYR A 155 -38.16 -14.83 2.49
C TYR A 155 -38.21 -16.18 3.21
N LEU A 156 -37.06 -16.80 3.46
CA LEU A 156 -36.99 -18.05 4.22
C LEU A 156 -37.47 -17.87 5.66
N MET A 157 -37.04 -16.79 6.34
CA MET A 157 -37.46 -16.48 7.70
C MET A 157 -38.94 -16.17 7.76
N GLY A 158 -39.48 -15.44 6.78
CA GLY A 158 -40.91 -15.22 6.64
C GLY A 158 -41.70 -16.52 6.46
N ALA A 159 -41.18 -17.47 5.68
CA ALA A 159 -41.82 -18.76 5.47
C ALA A 159 -41.71 -19.72 6.67
N LEU A 160 -40.63 -19.63 7.45
CA LEU A 160 -40.39 -20.48 8.63
C LEU A 160 -41.10 -19.96 9.89
N PHE A 161 -41.08 -18.64 10.12
CA PHE A 161 -41.65 -17.99 11.29
C PHE A 161 -43.02 -17.35 11.03
N GLY A 162 -43.44 -17.19 9.78
CA GLY A 162 -44.77 -16.72 9.40
C GLY A 162 -45.91 -17.46 10.11
N PRO A 163 -45.93 -18.81 10.10
CA PRO A 163 -46.95 -19.58 10.82
C PRO A 163 -46.94 -19.33 12.34
N LEU A 164 -45.75 -19.09 12.92
CA LEU A 164 -45.59 -18.82 14.36
C LEU A 164 -46.07 -17.42 14.74
N LEU A 165 -45.95 -16.45 13.82
CA LEU A 165 -46.31 -15.04 14.02
C LEU A 165 -47.73 -14.71 13.52
N GLY A 166 -48.50 -15.69 13.06
CA GLY A 166 -49.87 -15.51 12.58
C GLY A 166 -49.98 -14.78 11.24
N MET A 167 -48.91 -14.80 10.42
CA MET A 167 -48.91 -14.27 9.05
C MET A 167 -49.26 -15.40 8.06
N ASP A 168 -50.19 -15.14 7.14
CA ASP A 168 -50.83 -16.13 6.24
C ASP A 168 -49.86 -16.92 5.33
N ASP A 169 -50.12 -18.23 5.17
CA ASP A 169 -49.18 -19.29 4.75
C ASP A 169 -49.20 -19.60 3.23
N ARG A 170 -48.66 -18.71 2.40
CA ARG A 170 -48.49 -19.01 0.95
C ARG A 170 -47.08 -18.89 0.39
N ALA A 171 -46.06 -18.97 1.24
CA ALA A 171 -44.68 -19.14 0.81
C ALA A 171 -44.23 -20.58 1.08
N ALA A 172 -44.44 -21.48 0.11
CA ALA A 172 -43.83 -22.81 0.16
C ALA A 172 -42.31 -22.64 0.28
N ILE A 173 -41.70 -23.14 1.37
CA ILE A 173 -40.24 -23.14 1.52
C ILE A 173 -39.69 -24.02 0.40
N PRO A 174 -38.95 -23.48 -0.57
CA PRO A 174 -38.34 -24.32 -1.59
C PRO A 174 -37.43 -25.31 -0.88
N GLY A 175 -37.55 -26.60 -1.19
CA GLY A 175 -36.79 -27.66 -0.52
C GLY A 175 -35.26 -27.52 -0.59
N PHE A 176 -34.73 -26.55 -1.35
CA PHE A 176 -33.33 -26.19 -1.43
C PHE A 176 -32.91 -25.00 -0.54
N ALA A 177 -33.83 -24.40 0.25
CA ALA A 177 -33.52 -23.21 1.05
C ALA A 177 -32.44 -23.45 2.12
N TRP A 178 -32.31 -24.67 2.63
CA TRP A 178 -31.21 -25.05 3.54
C TRP A 178 -29.83 -25.01 2.84
N VAL A 179 -29.77 -25.26 1.53
CA VAL A 179 -28.53 -25.14 0.73
C VAL A 179 -28.07 -23.69 0.69
N ILE A 180 -29.00 -22.75 0.56
CA ILE A 180 -28.72 -21.30 0.61
C ILE A 180 -28.11 -20.93 1.97
N GLY A 181 -28.67 -21.44 3.07
CA GLY A 181 -28.13 -21.26 4.41
C GLY A 181 -26.70 -21.79 4.58
N LEU A 182 -26.41 -23.00 4.05
CA LEU A 182 -25.06 -23.57 4.07
C LEU A 182 -24.06 -22.74 3.26
N VAL A 183 -24.46 -22.28 2.06
CA VAL A 183 -23.65 -21.38 1.23
C VAL A 183 -23.36 -20.08 1.99
N GLN A 184 -24.34 -19.56 2.74
CA GLN A 184 -24.19 -18.32 3.49
C GLN A 184 -23.18 -18.45 4.64
N VAL A 185 -23.19 -19.56 5.37
CA VAL A 185 -22.15 -19.87 6.37
C VAL A 185 -20.79 -19.99 5.71
N GLY A 186 -20.70 -20.68 4.56
CA GLY A 186 -19.45 -20.82 3.81
C GLY A 186 -18.87 -19.47 3.37
N VAL A 187 -19.71 -18.57 2.84
CA VAL A 187 -19.31 -17.21 2.45
C VAL A 187 -18.84 -16.39 3.66
N MET A 188 -19.52 -16.51 4.81
CA MET A 188 -19.08 -15.85 6.04
C MET A 188 -17.72 -16.34 6.51
N VAL A 189 -17.52 -17.66 6.59
CA VAL A 189 -16.25 -18.26 7.03
C VAL A 189 -15.12 -17.86 6.08
N TYR A 190 -15.36 -17.92 4.77
CA TYR A 190 -14.39 -17.47 3.76
C TYR A 190 -14.02 -16.00 3.95
N SER A 191 -15.00 -15.10 4.07
CA SER A 191 -14.77 -13.66 4.27
C SER A 191 -14.03 -13.35 5.57
N LEU A 192 -14.19 -14.17 6.62
CA LEU A 192 -13.52 -14.02 7.90
C LEU A 192 -12.03 -14.37 7.79
N VAL A 193 -11.75 -15.52 7.17
CA VAL A 193 -10.38 -16.03 7.00
C VAL A 193 -9.61 -15.16 6.01
N ASP A 194 -10.17 -14.83 4.85
CA ASP A 194 -9.49 -14.01 3.85
C ASP A 194 -9.21 -12.59 4.37
N ALA A 195 -10.18 -11.93 5.04
CA ALA A 195 -9.96 -10.58 5.57
C ALA A 195 -8.90 -10.52 6.68
N SER A 196 -8.85 -11.54 7.55
CA SER A 196 -7.85 -11.60 8.62
C SER A 196 -6.45 -11.91 8.09
N LEU A 197 -6.34 -12.84 7.13
CA LEU A 197 -5.08 -13.13 6.46
C LEU A 197 -4.57 -11.93 5.66
N SER A 198 -5.43 -11.26 4.90
CA SER A 198 -5.08 -10.06 4.14
C SER A 198 -4.60 -8.92 5.05
N ALA A 199 -5.25 -8.70 6.20
CA ALA A 199 -4.81 -7.68 7.16
C ALA A 199 -3.41 -7.98 7.73
N VAL A 200 -3.11 -9.24 8.03
CA VAL A 200 -1.79 -9.67 8.50
C VAL A 200 -0.74 -9.54 7.40
N ALA A 201 -1.08 -9.88 6.16
CA ALA A 201 -0.19 -9.75 5.00
C ALA A 201 0.20 -8.28 4.75
N ILE A 202 -0.77 -7.36 4.82
CA ILE A 202 -0.53 -5.92 4.69
C ILE A 202 0.37 -5.40 5.81
N ASN A 203 0.16 -5.83 7.06
CA ASN A 203 1.01 -5.46 8.19
C ASN A 203 2.47 -5.95 8.03
N ARG A 204 2.68 -7.05 7.30
CA ARG A 204 4.01 -7.57 6.94
C ARG A 204 4.65 -6.86 5.73
N GLY A 205 3.94 -5.92 5.11
CA GLY A 205 4.41 -5.18 3.93
C GLY A 205 4.17 -5.88 2.60
N GLU A 206 3.30 -6.89 2.55
CA GLU A 206 2.91 -7.55 1.30
C GLU A 206 1.85 -6.71 0.57
N THR A 207 1.96 -6.60 -0.76
CA THR A 207 1.00 -5.81 -1.55
C THR A 207 -0.33 -6.55 -1.68
N PRO A 208 -1.46 -5.87 -1.39
CA PRO A 208 -2.79 -6.47 -1.51
C PRO A 208 -3.02 -6.94 -2.95
N GLY A 209 -3.35 -8.22 -3.09
CA GLY A 209 -3.67 -8.85 -4.38
C GLY A 209 -2.50 -9.41 -5.22
N LYS A 210 -1.23 -9.40 -4.75
CA LYS A 210 -0.09 -9.95 -5.52
C LYS A 210 0.43 -11.33 -5.07
N LYS A 211 -0.21 -11.97 -4.10
CA LYS A 211 0.07 -13.38 -3.74
C LYS A 211 -1.23 -14.18 -3.64
N SER A 212 -1.65 -14.70 -4.78
CA SER A 212 -2.53 -15.85 -4.86
C SER A 212 -1.82 -16.82 -5.81
N GLY A 213 -0.85 -17.54 -5.27
CA GLY A 213 -0.21 -18.68 -5.94
C GLY A 213 -1.19 -19.85 -6.03
N TRP A 214 -2.24 -19.65 -6.83
CA TRP A 214 -3.08 -20.70 -7.40
C TRP A 214 -2.95 -20.61 -8.92
N GLU A 215 -1.72 -20.63 -9.41
CA GLU A 215 -1.44 -21.11 -10.76
C GLU A 215 -1.15 -22.60 -10.61
N ILE A 216 -2.20 -23.41 -10.79
CA ILE A 216 -2.11 -24.83 -11.12
C ILE A 216 -2.78 -24.97 -12.48
#